data_AF-A0A8S1N288-F1
#
_entry.id   AF-A0A8S1N288-F1
#
_cell.length_a   1.000
_cell.length_b   1.000
_cell.length_c   1.000
_cell.angle_alpha   90.00
_cell.angle_beta   90.00
_cell.angle_gamma   90.00
#
_symmetry.space_group_name_H-M   'P 1'
#
loop_
_entity.id
_entity.type
_entity.pdbx_description
1 polymer ?
#
loop_
_entity_poly.entity_id
_entity_poly.type
_entity_poly.pdbx_seq_one_letter_code
_entity_poly.pdbx_strand_id
1 'polypeptide(L)'
;MEFANGCSCYNNFIGNDCNQIAQELLLETQKALTFPTSYLITFFYIDLEPIKEQTLRLHFSLPEKYSEELKYLIEVRFYRSKALIKQFFNQMHYYVESFFIENKNLTITIRIPSNLTAQYRILQFAILKEQITVDSLQLKIDTDYEEDDNESDEISRLLYIIIPTVVGSIIIFLLIIYYVKKRKNQAANYQIPAPINNIVNEPEKCGICLEELNIKNTAVVKIQCDHQFHLHCIQDWAKKQMNKQSDCPYCRKPFNPNEFK
;
A
#
# COMPACT_ATOMS: atom_id res chain seq x y z
N MET A 1 17.81 60.76 9.01
CA MET A 1 16.36 60.71 8.73
C MET A 1 15.88 59.35 9.15
N GLU A 2 15.24 59.30 10.30
CA GLU A 2 14.68 58.09 10.90
C GLU A 2 13.54 57.57 10.03
N PHE A 3 13.57 56.29 9.66
CA PHE A 3 12.42 55.62 9.09
C PHE A 3 11.37 55.52 10.20
N ALA A 4 10.28 56.25 10.06
CA ALA A 4 9.14 56.14 10.96
C ALA A 4 8.72 54.66 11.01
N ASN A 5 8.73 54.09 12.23
CA ASN A 5 8.17 52.79 12.53
C ASN A 5 6.73 52.77 12.01
N GLY A 6 6.48 52.04 10.92
CA GLY A 6 5.14 51.86 10.38
C GLY A 6 4.24 51.23 11.42
N CYS A 7 3.01 51.71 11.54
CA CYS A 7 2.02 51.13 12.43
C CYS A 7 1.84 49.64 12.12
N SER A 8 2.08 48.77 13.09
CA SER A 8 1.64 47.37 13.03
C SER A 8 0.24 47.28 13.62
N CYS A 9 -0.75 46.89 12.81
CA CYS A 9 -2.08 46.61 13.33
C CYS A 9 -2.03 45.43 14.31
N TYR A 10 -2.83 45.49 15.39
CA TYR A 10 -3.09 44.31 16.22
C TYR A 10 -3.82 43.24 15.39
N ASN A 11 -3.69 41.97 15.78
CA ASN A 11 -4.13 40.82 14.98
C ASN A 11 -5.61 40.84 14.55
N ASN A 12 -6.46 41.52 15.31
CA ASN A 12 -7.89 41.65 15.07
C ASN A 12 -8.28 42.87 14.21
N PHE A 13 -7.33 43.66 13.70
CA PHE A 13 -7.62 44.79 12.81
C PHE A 13 -7.20 44.50 11.36
N ILE A 14 -7.97 45.06 10.42
CA ILE A 14 -7.76 44.95 8.98
C ILE A 14 -7.61 46.35 8.36
N GLY A 15 -6.78 46.45 7.31
CA GLY A 15 -6.55 47.69 6.55
C GLY A 15 -5.25 48.39 6.93
N ASN A 16 -4.79 49.30 6.05
CA ASN A 16 -3.56 50.07 6.25
C ASN A 16 -3.67 51.10 7.39
N ASP A 17 -4.89 51.40 7.81
CA ASP A 17 -5.24 52.37 8.85
C ASP A 17 -5.72 51.71 10.16
N CYS A 18 -5.76 50.37 10.22
CA CYS A 18 -6.19 49.58 11.38
C CYS A 18 -7.55 50.01 11.97
N ASN A 19 -8.49 50.51 11.16
CA ASN A 19 -9.77 51.01 11.66
C ASN A 19 -10.91 49.99 11.62
N GLN A 20 -10.72 48.86 10.92
CA GLN A 20 -11.74 47.83 10.78
C GLN A 20 -11.41 46.65 11.70
N ILE A 21 -12.37 46.27 12.56
CA ILE A 21 -12.23 45.14 13.47
C ILE A 21 -12.75 43.88 12.80
N ALA A 22 -11.94 42.85 12.76
CA ALA A 22 -12.30 41.51 12.32
C ALA A 22 -12.74 40.65 13.52
N GLN A 23 -13.78 39.85 13.30
CA GLN A 23 -14.26 38.91 14.29
C GLN A 23 -13.47 37.61 14.22
N GLU A 24 -13.05 37.10 15.39
CA GLU A 24 -12.43 35.78 15.47
C GLU A 24 -13.42 34.67 15.10
N LEU A 25 -12.90 33.69 14.36
CA LEU A 25 -13.58 32.44 14.08
C LEU A 25 -12.76 31.31 14.67
N LEU A 26 -13.41 30.52 15.53
CA LEU A 26 -12.81 29.36 16.15
C LEU A 26 -12.90 28.16 15.20
N LEU A 27 -11.90 27.30 15.25
CA LEU A 27 -11.84 26.06 14.48
C LEU A 27 -12.93 25.08 14.95
N GLU A 28 -13.36 24.17 14.08
CA GLU A 28 -14.42 23.18 14.35
C GLU A 28 -15.75 23.81 14.79
N THR A 29 -16.07 25.00 14.27
CA THR A 29 -17.32 25.68 14.60
C THR A 29 -18.22 25.87 13.39
N GLN A 30 -19.52 25.86 13.66
CA GLN A 30 -20.54 26.31 12.73
C GLN A 30 -21.13 27.63 13.23
N LYS A 31 -21.20 28.60 12.34
CA LYS A 31 -21.66 29.95 12.63
C LYS A 31 -22.70 30.40 11.62
N ALA A 32 -23.86 30.79 12.14
CA ALA A 32 -24.87 31.48 11.35
C ALA A 32 -24.53 32.98 11.30
N LEU A 33 -24.34 33.50 10.10
CA LEU A 33 -24.12 34.92 9.85
C LEU A 33 -25.43 35.53 9.39
N THR A 34 -25.82 36.65 10.00
CA THR A 34 -27.03 37.40 9.65
C THR A 34 -26.67 38.77 9.08
N PHE A 35 -27.32 39.16 7.99
CA PHE A 35 -27.08 40.42 7.28
C PHE A 35 -28.30 41.35 7.43
N PRO A 36 -28.37 42.16 8.50
CA PRO A 36 -29.57 42.93 8.86
C PRO A 36 -29.93 44.07 7.88
N THR A 37 -29.01 44.53 7.04
CA THR A 37 -29.22 45.66 6.11
C THR A 37 -28.79 45.35 4.68
N SER A 38 -29.09 46.25 3.74
CA SER A 38 -28.54 46.24 2.39
C SER A 38 -27.06 46.61 2.43
N TYR A 39 -26.22 45.79 1.78
CA TYR A 39 -24.75 45.95 1.69
C TYR A 39 -24.03 45.96 3.05
N LEU A 40 -23.73 44.75 3.54
CA LEU A 40 -22.89 44.57 4.71
C LEU A 40 -21.60 43.85 4.31
N ILE A 41 -20.47 44.42 4.72
CA ILE A 41 -19.17 43.76 4.70
C ILE A 41 -18.88 43.35 6.14
N THR A 42 -18.61 42.07 6.36
CA THR A 42 -18.18 41.57 7.67
C THR A 42 -16.80 40.96 7.56
N PHE A 43 -15.92 41.32 8.48
CA PHE A 43 -14.53 40.90 8.50
C PHE A 43 -14.31 39.79 9.52
N PHE A 44 -13.51 38.81 9.15
CA PHE A 44 -13.17 37.66 9.98
C PHE A 44 -11.69 37.36 9.97
N TYR A 45 -11.22 36.72 11.04
CA TYR A 45 -9.89 36.14 11.09
C TYR A 45 -9.89 34.77 11.76
N ILE A 46 -8.92 33.92 11.39
CA ILE A 46 -8.66 32.61 11.97
C ILE A 46 -7.18 32.54 12.34
N ASP A 47 -6.87 32.08 13.56
CA ASP A 47 -5.51 31.70 13.96
C ASP A 47 -5.18 30.32 13.40
N LEU A 48 -4.18 30.26 12.51
CA LEU A 48 -3.75 29.04 11.82
C LEU A 48 -2.67 28.27 12.61
N GLU A 49 -2.11 28.85 13.66
CA GLU A 49 -1.07 28.21 14.48
C GLU A 49 -1.48 26.81 15.01
N PRO A 50 -2.72 26.60 15.49
CA PRO A 50 -3.13 25.30 16.04
C PRO A 50 -3.28 24.19 14.99
N ILE A 51 -3.34 24.54 13.70
CA ILE A 51 -3.68 23.62 12.60
C ILE A 51 -2.56 23.53 11.56
N LYS A 52 -1.31 23.70 12.00
CA LYS A 52 -0.14 23.47 11.14
C LYS A 52 -0.19 22.05 10.57
N GLU A 53 0.22 21.93 9.30
CA GLU A 53 0.24 20.68 8.53
C GLU A 53 -1.13 20.06 8.23
N GLN A 54 -2.21 20.64 8.76
CA GLN A 54 -3.58 20.23 8.49
C GLN A 54 -4.17 21.01 7.31
N THR A 55 -5.35 20.56 6.88
CA THR A 55 -6.14 21.23 5.85
C THR A 55 -7.29 21.98 6.52
N LEU A 56 -7.37 23.30 6.34
CA LEU A 56 -8.51 24.10 6.72
C LEU A 56 -9.58 24.05 5.62
N ARG A 57 -10.83 23.78 5.99
CA ARG A 57 -12.00 23.82 5.10
C ARG A 57 -13.02 24.83 5.59
N LEU A 58 -13.37 25.77 4.72
CA LEU A 58 -14.42 26.77 4.94
C LEU A 58 -15.61 26.43 4.05
N HIS A 59 -16.68 25.95 4.65
CA HIS A 59 -17.91 25.57 3.97
C HIS A 59 -18.97 26.66 4.19
N PHE A 60 -19.32 27.35 3.13
CA PHE A 60 -20.37 28.35 3.09
C PHE A 60 -21.63 27.73 2.46
N SER A 61 -22.77 27.86 3.12
CA SER A 61 -24.05 27.36 2.61
C SER A 61 -25.17 28.37 2.84
N LEU A 62 -25.94 28.61 1.78
CA LEU A 62 -27.14 29.43 1.80
C LEU A 62 -28.35 28.57 2.21
N PRO A 63 -29.26 29.10 3.05
CA PRO A 63 -30.50 28.41 3.39
C PRO A 63 -31.35 28.00 2.17
N GLU A 64 -32.08 26.91 2.28
CA GLU A 64 -32.89 26.35 1.16
C GLU A 64 -33.93 27.32 0.58
N LYS A 65 -34.39 28.29 1.37
CA LYS A 65 -35.37 29.32 0.97
C LYS A 65 -34.93 30.18 -0.23
N TYR A 66 -33.65 30.14 -0.59
CA TYR A 66 -33.10 30.86 -1.75
C TYR A 66 -33.20 30.03 -3.04
N SER A 67 -33.49 30.69 -4.17
CA SER A 67 -33.52 30.03 -5.48
C SER A 67 -32.09 29.76 -5.99
N GLU A 68 -31.90 28.67 -6.74
CA GLU A 68 -30.64 28.31 -7.39
C GLU A 68 -30.28 29.23 -8.58
N GLU A 69 -31.25 29.97 -9.11
CA GLU A 69 -31.03 30.90 -10.24
C GLU A 69 -30.25 32.17 -9.84
N LEU A 70 -30.07 32.39 -8.53
CA LEU A 70 -29.37 33.55 -8.01
C LEU A 70 -27.86 33.30 -7.96
N LYS A 71 -27.14 33.82 -8.95
CA LYS A 71 -25.67 33.78 -9.01
C LYS A 71 -25.05 35.00 -8.32
N TYR A 72 -23.85 34.82 -7.77
CA TYR A 72 -23.03 35.91 -7.20
C TYR A 72 -23.70 36.68 -6.05
N LEU A 73 -24.46 35.98 -5.20
CA LEU A 73 -25.18 36.60 -4.08
C LEU A 73 -24.26 37.14 -2.98
N ILE A 74 -23.19 36.39 -2.73
CA ILE A 74 -22.22 36.62 -1.67
C ILE A 74 -20.83 36.45 -2.27
N GLU A 75 -19.97 37.40 -1.95
CA GLU A 75 -18.57 37.40 -2.29
C GLU A 75 -17.74 37.21 -1.01
N VAL A 76 -16.83 36.23 -1.03
CA VAL A 76 -15.85 35.99 0.02
C VAL A 76 -14.51 36.50 -0.48
N ARG A 77 -13.97 37.54 0.16
CA ARG A 77 -12.68 38.15 -0.18
C ARG A 77 -11.60 37.74 0.81
N PHE A 78 -10.58 37.04 0.36
CA PHE A 78 -9.39 36.78 1.17
C PHE A 78 -8.40 37.91 1.00
N TYR A 79 -7.94 38.46 2.12
CA TYR A 79 -6.85 39.42 2.12
C TYR A 79 -5.57 38.63 2.31
N ARG A 80 -4.65 38.71 1.33
CA ARG A 80 -3.33 38.11 1.52
C ARG A 80 -2.60 38.90 2.60
N SER A 81 -2.58 38.38 3.82
CA SER A 81 -1.65 38.78 4.87
C SER A 81 -0.22 38.32 4.53
N LYS A 82 0.22 38.43 3.27
CA LYS A 82 1.44 37.80 2.70
C LYS A 82 1.57 36.28 2.96
N ALA A 83 0.58 35.68 3.62
CA ALA A 83 0.55 34.36 4.21
C ALA A 83 -0.10 33.35 3.28
N LEU A 84 0.69 32.34 2.95
CA LEU A 84 0.24 31.15 2.26
C LEU A 84 -0.26 31.47 0.86
N ILE A 85 -0.63 30.44 0.11
CA ILE A 85 -1.16 30.60 -1.24
C ILE A 85 -0.07 30.82 -2.32
N LYS A 86 0.92 29.91 -2.38
CA LYS A 86 1.79 29.76 -3.58
C LYS A 86 1.34 28.66 -4.54
N GLN A 87 0.42 27.78 -4.13
CA GLN A 87 0.22 26.51 -4.86
C GLN A 87 -0.91 26.53 -5.91
N PHE A 88 -1.77 27.55 -5.92
CA PHE A 88 -2.97 27.57 -6.79
C PHE A 88 -3.10 28.81 -7.68
N PHE A 89 -2.28 29.86 -7.50
CA PHE A 89 -2.67 31.19 -7.96
C PHE A 89 -1.60 31.85 -8.83
N ASN A 90 -1.95 31.97 -10.12
CA ASN A 90 -1.12 32.55 -11.15
C ASN A 90 -0.93 34.06 -10.95
N GLN A 91 0.32 34.47 -11.16
CA GLN A 91 0.87 35.81 -11.27
C GLN A 91 -0.13 36.92 -11.68
N MET A 92 -0.76 37.60 -10.72
CA MET A 92 -1.38 38.92 -10.92
C MET A 92 -1.29 39.76 -9.65
N HIS A 93 -1.03 41.06 -9.84
CA HIS A 93 -0.63 42.06 -8.83
C HIS A 93 -1.75 42.54 -7.88
N TYR A 94 -2.83 41.79 -7.68
CA TYR A 94 -3.95 42.21 -6.83
C TYR A 94 -3.91 41.51 -5.47
N TYR A 95 -3.97 42.31 -4.39
CA TYR A 95 -3.79 41.90 -2.98
C TYR A 95 -4.98 41.15 -2.36
N VAL A 96 -6.00 40.85 -3.16
CA VAL A 96 -7.30 40.32 -2.71
C VAL A 96 -7.77 39.28 -3.71
N GLU A 97 -8.28 38.16 -3.20
CA GLU A 97 -8.91 37.13 -4.00
C GLU A 97 -10.39 36.98 -3.62
N SER A 98 -11.25 36.91 -4.63
CA SER A 98 -12.70 36.87 -4.47
C SER A 98 -13.27 35.53 -4.92
N PHE A 99 -14.06 34.91 -4.06
CA PHE A 99 -14.84 33.73 -4.36
C PHE A 99 -16.32 34.08 -4.28
N PHE A 100 -17.11 33.52 -5.19
CA PHE A 100 -18.55 33.75 -5.21
C PHE A 100 -19.27 32.46 -4.87
N ILE A 101 -20.33 32.57 -4.07
CA ILE A 101 -21.19 31.43 -3.78
C ILE A 101 -22.08 31.17 -5.01
N GLU A 102 -21.74 30.13 -5.77
CA GLU A 102 -22.52 29.62 -6.89
C GLU A 102 -23.35 28.42 -6.40
N ASN A 103 -24.61 28.31 -6.82
CA ASN A 103 -25.47 27.16 -6.50
C ASN A 103 -25.60 26.87 -5.00
N LYS A 104 -25.83 27.92 -4.19
CA LYS A 104 -26.05 27.89 -2.72
C LYS A 104 -24.84 27.53 -1.86
N ASN A 105 -23.81 26.89 -2.40
CA ASN A 105 -22.73 26.34 -1.61
C ASN A 105 -21.36 26.77 -2.16
N LEU A 106 -20.39 27.01 -1.27
CA LEU A 106 -19.01 27.27 -1.62
C LEU A 106 -18.11 26.58 -0.60
N THR A 107 -17.13 25.81 -1.07
CA THR A 107 -16.14 25.19 -0.20
C THR A 107 -14.76 25.69 -0.58
N ILE A 108 -14.02 26.20 0.39
CA ILE A 108 -12.65 26.69 0.22
C ILE A 108 -11.73 25.84 1.08
N THR A 109 -10.73 25.25 0.45
CA THR A 109 -9.80 24.32 1.09
C THR A 109 -8.38 24.87 1.04
N ILE A 110 -7.73 25.01 2.20
CA ILE A 110 -6.41 25.62 2.35
C ILE A 110 -5.51 24.69 3.14
N ARG A 111 -4.42 24.21 2.54
CA ARG A 111 -3.41 23.43 3.25
C ARG A 111 -2.45 24.35 4.00
N ILE A 112 -2.32 24.15 5.31
CA ILE A 112 -1.47 24.97 6.18
C ILE A 112 -0.07 24.36 6.24
N PRO A 113 1.00 25.10 5.90
CA PRO A 113 2.34 24.56 5.95
C PRO A 113 2.85 24.48 7.38
N SER A 114 3.84 23.61 7.58
CA SER A 114 4.57 23.45 8.83
C SER A 114 5.33 24.71 9.25
N ASN A 115 5.96 25.38 8.28
CA ASN A 115 6.76 26.58 8.51
C ASN A 115 5.91 27.86 8.45
N LEU A 116 5.00 28.00 9.43
CA LEU A 116 4.21 29.21 9.60
C LEU A 116 5.03 30.26 10.37
N THR A 117 5.37 31.36 9.71
CA THR A 117 6.03 32.51 10.37
C THR A 117 4.98 33.40 11.05
N ALA A 118 5.37 34.25 12.00
CA ALA A 118 4.44 35.10 12.75
C ALA A 118 3.56 36.00 11.84
N GLN A 119 4.13 36.48 10.74
CA GLN A 119 3.40 37.23 9.71
C GLN A 119 2.32 36.40 8.98
N TYR A 120 2.38 35.07 9.04
CA TYR A 120 1.52 34.14 8.33
C TYR A 120 0.54 33.37 9.21
N ARG A 121 0.54 33.70 10.50
CA ARG A 121 -0.28 33.02 11.49
C ARG A 121 -1.77 33.28 11.32
N ILE A 122 -2.16 34.44 10.81
CA ILE A 122 -3.54 34.88 10.77
C ILE A 122 -4.06 34.89 9.33
N LEU A 123 -5.12 34.12 9.10
CA LEU A 123 -5.92 34.21 7.88
C LEU A 123 -6.99 35.28 8.05
N GLN A 124 -7.02 36.28 7.18
CA GLN A 124 -8.01 37.35 7.20
C GLN A 124 -8.87 37.32 5.94
N PHE A 125 -10.19 37.43 6.11
CA PHE A 125 -11.12 37.48 4.99
C PHE A 125 -12.37 38.30 5.32
N ALA A 126 -13.06 38.76 4.29
CA ALA A 126 -14.35 39.43 4.40
C ALA A 126 -15.43 38.66 3.66
N ILE A 127 -16.66 38.78 4.15
CA ILE A 127 -17.86 38.30 3.48
C ILE A 127 -18.69 39.52 3.14
N LEU A 128 -18.99 39.68 1.86
CA LEU A 128 -19.71 40.79 1.29
C LEU A 128 -21.05 40.28 0.74
N LYS A 129 -22.12 40.96 1.12
CA LYS A 129 -23.44 40.75 0.57
C LYS A 129 -23.68 41.73 -0.58
N GLU A 130 -23.89 41.23 -1.80
CA GLU A 130 -24.18 42.06 -2.97
C GLU A 130 -25.69 42.27 -3.19
N GLN A 131 -26.52 41.28 -2.88
CA GLN A 131 -27.95 41.30 -3.16
C GLN A 131 -28.79 41.42 -1.88
N ILE A 132 -29.84 42.24 -1.91
CA ILE A 132 -30.67 42.55 -0.73
C ILE A 132 -31.37 41.31 -0.16
N THR A 133 -31.72 40.35 -1.02
CA THR A 133 -32.54 39.18 -0.70
C THR A 133 -31.91 38.22 0.31
N VAL A 134 -30.58 38.19 0.43
CA VAL A 134 -29.90 37.27 1.34
C VAL A 134 -29.77 37.86 2.74
N ASP A 135 -30.44 37.27 3.71
CA ASP A 135 -30.44 37.72 5.11
C ASP A 135 -29.54 36.87 6.00
N SER A 136 -29.10 35.70 5.53
CA SER A 136 -28.33 34.75 6.31
C SER A 136 -27.44 33.84 5.46
N LEU A 137 -26.30 33.45 6.04
CA LEU A 137 -25.33 32.51 5.49
C LEU A 137 -24.83 31.61 6.62
N GLN A 138 -24.75 30.30 6.39
CA GLN A 138 -24.07 29.39 7.31
C GLN A 138 -22.61 29.23 6.89
N LEU A 139 -21.70 29.41 7.84
CA LEU A 139 -20.28 29.13 7.69
C LEU A 139 -19.91 27.99 8.64
N LYS A 140 -19.45 26.87 8.10
CA LYS A 140 -18.86 25.77 8.84
C LYS A 140 -17.36 25.74 8.59
N ILE A 141 -16.59 25.63 9.66
CA ILE A 141 -15.13 25.67 9.67
C ILE A 141 -14.67 24.33 10.20
N ASP A 142 -14.12 23.52 9.31
CA ASP A 142 -13.64 22.19 9.62
C ASP A 142 -12.14 22.11 9.33
N THR A 143 -11.46 21.22 10.01
CA THR A 143 -10.07 20.87 9.74
C THR A 143 -10.00 19.38 9.44
N ASP A 144 -9.17 19.00 8.48
CA ASP A 144 -8.78 17.60 8.35
C ASP A 144 -7.81 17.31 9.51
N TYR A 145 -8.35 17.01 10.69
CA TYR A 145 -7.76 15.96 11.47
C TYR A 145 -7.94 14.70 10.63
N GLU A 146 -6.85 14.11 10.17
CA GLU A 146 -6.87 12.69 9.84
C GLU A 146 -7.28 11.98 11.14
N GLU A 147 -8.59 11.81 11.38
CA GLU A 147 -9.03 10.59 12.03
C GLU A 147 -8.42 9.49 11.17
N ASP A 148 -7.63 8.65 11.82
CA ASP A 148 -6.90 7.56 11.22
C ASP A 148 -7.93 6.59 10.58
N ASP A 149 -8.41 6.92 9.37
CA ASP A 149 -9.31 6.12 8.53
C ASP A 149 -8.66 4.77 8.14
N ASN A 150 -7.44 4.53 8.61
CA ASN A 150 -6.82 3.22 8.65
C ASN A 150 -7.70 2.16 9.33
N GLU A 151 -8.64 2.46 10.21
CA GLU A 151 -9.45 1.37 10.79
C GLU A 151 -10.32 0.66 9.73
N SER A 152 -10.92 1.40 8.79
CA SER A 152 -11.73 0.77 7.74
C SER A 152 -10.90 0.17 6.60
N ASP A 153 -9.77 0.80 6.26
CA ASP A 153 -8.88 0.37 5.19
C ASP A 153 -7.90 -0.74 5.62
N GLU A 154 -7.49 -0.80 6.90
CA GLU A 154 -6.77 -1.94 7.44
C GLU A 154 -7.67 -3.16 7.56
N ILE A 155 -8.92 -3.01 8.01
CA ILE A 155 -9.88 -4.12 8.05
C ILE A 155 -10.13 -4.66 6.63
N SER A 156 -10.28 -3.80 5.62
CA SER A 156 -10.48 -4.23 4.24
C SER A 156 -9.25 -4.97 3.67
N ARG A 157 -8.03 -4.48 3.97
CA ARG A 157 -6.76 -5.14 3.59
C ARG A 157 -6.56 -6.48 4.30
N LEU A 158 -6.89 -6.57 5.59
CA LEU A 158 -6.79 -7.82 6.35
C LEU A 158 -7.76 -8.87 5.83
N LEU A 159 -8.99 -8.49 5.46
CA LEU A 159 -9.96 -9.40 4.84
C LEU A 159 -9.43 -9.97 3.51
N TYR A 160 -8.76 -9.15 2.70
CA TYR A 160 -8.18 -9.59 1.43
C TYR A 160 -7.04 -10.61 1.59
N ILE A 161 -6.35 -10.61 2.74
CA ILE A 161 -5.25 -11.55 3.07
C ILE A 161 -5.79 -12.81 3.77
N ILE A 162 -6.76 -12.67 4.67
CA ILE A 162 -7.32 -13.78 5.47
C ILE A 162 -8.20 -14.69 4.60
N ILE A 163 -9.00 -14.13 3.69
CA ILE A 163 -9.92 -14.94 2.86
C ILE A 163 -9.16 -15.97 1.99
N PRO A 164 -8.12 -15.61 1.22
CA PRO A 164 -7.39 -16.58 0.40
C PRO A 164 -6.60 -17.61 1.21
N THR A 165 -6.08 -17.24 2.38
CA THR A 165 -5.30 -18.15 3.22
C THR A 165 -6.19 -19.19 3.89
N VAL A 166 -7.37 -18.80 4.38
CA VAL A 166 -8.35 -19.72 4.97
C VAL A 166 -8.98 -20.60 3.89
N VAL A 167 -9.44 -20.00 2.77
CA VAL A 167 -10.06 -20.76 1.66
C VAL A 167 -9.03 -21.70 1.02
N GLY A 168 -7.80 -21.24 0.78
CA GLY A 168 -6.72 -22.05 0.26
C GLY A 168 -6.37 -23.23 1.16
N SER A 169 -6.29 -23.00 2.48
CA SER A 169 -6.03 -24.07 3.47
C SER A 169 -7.15 -25.11 3.48
N ILE A 170 -8.41 -24.68 3.40
CA ILE A 170 -9.56 -25.59 3.31
C ILE A 170 -9.50 -26.42 2.02
N ILE A 171 -9.20 -25.80 0.87
CA ILE A 171 -9.08 -26.51 -0.41
C ILE A 171 -7.94 -27.53 -0.35
N ILE A 172 -6.77 -27.15 0.16
CA ILE A 172 -5.62 -28.06 0.31
C ILE A 172 -5.99 -29.23 1.24
N PHE A 173 -6.66 -28.95 2.36
CA PHE A 173 -7.10 -29.99 3.29
C PHE A 173 -8.10 -30.96 2.65
N LEU A 174 -9.08 -30.45 1.88
CA LEU A 174 -10.02 -31.27 1.12
C LEU A 174 -9.31 -32.11 0.04
N LEU A 175 -8.32 -31.55 -0.65
CA LEU A 175 -7.48 -32.30 -1.59
C LEU A 175 -6.71 -33.40 -0.88
N ILE A 176 -6.09 -33.13 0.27
CA ILE A 176 -5.38 -34.14 1.08
C ILE A 176 -6.34 -35.25 1.49
N ILE A 177 -7.53 -34.92 2.00
CA ILE A 177 -8.55 -35.92 2.35
C ILE A 177 -8.94 -36.75 1.11
N TYR A 178 -9.17 -36.09 -0.02
CA TYR A 178 -9.50 -36.76 -1.27
C TYR A 178 -8.38 -37.72 -1.71
N TYR A 179 -7.12 -37.29 -1.67
CA TYR A 179 -5.96 -38.11 -2.03
C TYR A 179 -5.76 -39.27 -1.06
N VAL A 180 -5.91 -39.06 0.25
CA VAL A 180 -5.81 -40.13 1.26
C VAL A 180 -6.95 -41.15 1.07
N LYS A 181 -8.17 -40.69 0.81
CA LYS A 181 -9.32 -41.57 0.52
C LYS A 181 -9.11 -42.33 -0.78
N LYS A 182 -8.60 -41.67 -1.82
CA LYS A 182 -8.22 -42.31 -3.10
C LYS A 182 -7.14 -43.36 -2.89
N ARG A 183 -6.12 -43.09 -2.07
CA ARG A 183 -5.05 -44.05 -1.73
C ARG A 183 -5.58 -45.23 -0.93
N LYS A 184 -6.49 -45.02 0.04
CA LYS A 184 -7.15 -46.12 0.78
C LYS A 184 -8.02 -46.97 -0.15
N ASN A 185 -8.75 -46.37 -1.08
CA ASN A 185 -9.52 -47.09 -2.09
C ASN A 185 -8.62 -47.87 -3.05
N GLN A 186 -7.46 -47.32 -3.43
CA GLN A 186 -6.46 -48.02 -4.23
C GLN A 186 -5.79 -49.15 -3.44
N ALA A 187 -5.51 -48.99 -2.15
CA ALA A 187 -4.98 -50.05 -1.29
C ALA A 187 -6.03 -51.14 -1.00
N ALA A 188 -7.30 -50.80 -0.90
CA ALA A 188 -8.41 -51.74 -0.75
C ALA A 188 -8.68 -52.53 -2.05
N ASN A 189 -8.42 -51.93 -3.22
CA ASN A 189 -8.48 -52.59 -4.52
C ASN A 189 -7.13 -53.15 -5.00
N TYR A 190 -6.08 -53.06 -4.18
CA TYR A 190 -4.80 -53.69 -4.49
C TYR A 190 -4.89 -55.17 -4.16
N GLN A 191 -5.30 -55.96 -5.14
CA GLN A 191 -5.12 -57.40 -5.11
C GLN A 191 -3.61 -57.67 -5.10
N ILE A 192 -3.10 -58.16 -3.97
CA ILE A 192 -1.75 -58.71 -3.88
C ILE A 192 -1.68 -59.82 -4.94
N PRO A 193 -0.86 -59.69 -6.00
CA PRO A 193 -0.63 -60.82 -6.88
C PRO A 193 -0.03 -61.92 -5.99
N ALA A 194 -0.63 -63.10 -6.00
CA ALA A 194 -0.11 -64.26 -5.29
C ALA A 194 1.40 -64.39 -5.57
N PRO A 195 2.22 -64.80 -4.58
CA PRO A 195 3.66 -64.93 -4.79
C PRO A 195 3.87 -65.90 -5.96
N ILE A 196 4.31 -65.35 -7.08
CA ILE A 196 4.68 -66.14 -8.24
C ILE A 196 6.01 -66.77 -7.86
N ASN A 197 5.98 -67.98 -7.32
CA ASN A 197 7.14 -68.86 -7.25
C ASN A 197 7.52 -69.34 -8.66
N ASN A 198 7.84 -68.40 -9.53
CA ASN A 198 8.52 -68.66 -10.79
C ASN A 198 9.93 -68.11 -10.62
N ILE A 199 10.82 -68.99 -10.21
CA ILE A 199 12.27 -68.84 -10.39
C ILE A 199 12.50 -68.81 -11.91
N VAL A 200 12.30 -67.65 -12.51
CA VAL A 200 12.95 -67.31 -13.77
C VAL A 200 14.21 -66.57 -13.35
N ASN A 201 15.32 -67.28 -13.34
CA ASN A 201 16.64 -66.68 -13.16
C ASN A 201 16.87 -65.73 -14.34
N GLU A 202 16.44 -64.47 -14.17
CA GLU A 202 16.87 -63.39 -15.06
C GLU A 202 18.40 -63.33 -14.95
N PRO A 203 19.15 -63.44 -16.06
CA PRO A 203 20.60 -63.45 -16.00
C PRO A 203 21.09 -62.12 -15.44
N GLU A 204 21.85 -62.16 -14.33
CA GLU A 204 22.51 -60.97 -13.80
C GLU A 204 23.36 -60.32 -14.90
N LYS A 205 23.25 -59.00 -15.11
CA LYS A 205 23.98 -58.26 -16.14
C LYS A 205 25.21 -57.56 -15.57
N CYS A 206 26.28 -57.51 -16.36
CA CYS A 206 27.49 -56.78 -16.01
C CYS A 206 27.24 -55.26 -16.07
N GLY A 207 27.47 -54.55 -14.98
CA GLY A 207 27.25 -53.10 -14.90
C GLY A 207 28.22 -52.23 -15.72
N ILE A 208 29.17 -52.85 -16.44
CA ILE A 208 30.19 -52.16 -17.25
C ILE A 208 29.88 -52.27 -18.75
N CYS A 209 29.64 -53.48 -19.27
CA CYS A 209 29.33 -53.71 -20.68
C CYS A 209 27.83 -53.89 -20.95
N LEU A 210 27.00 -54.02 -19.90
CA LEU A 210 25.55 -54.25 -19.97
C LEU A 210 25.14 -55.61 -20.59
N GLU A 211 26.09 -56.52 -20.79
CA GLU A 211 25.86 -57.89 -21.24
C GLU A 211 25.59 -58.85 -20.07
N GLU A 212 25.01 -60.01 -20.37
CA GLU A 212 24.72 -61.05 -19.37
C GLU A 212 26.01 -61.62 -18.76
N LEU A 213 26.05 -61.81 -17.45
CA LEU A 213 27.20 -62.39 -16.75
C LEU A 213 27.36 -63.89 -17.07
N ASN A 214 26.27 -64.58 -17.45
CA ASN A 214 26.27 -66.03 -17.64
C ASN A 214 26.46 -66.46 -19.11
N ILE A 215 27.17 -65.66 -19.91
CA ILE A 215 27.52 -66.02 -21.29
C ILE A 215 28.65 -67.05 -21.25
N LYS A 216 28.45 -68.18 -21.93
CA LYS A 216 29.45 -69.25 -22.09
C LYS A 216 30.80 -68.64 -22.54
N ASN A 217 31.86 -68.85 -21.74
CA ASN A 217 33.25 -68.39 -21.92
C ASN A 217 33.64 -67.01 -21.38
N THR A 218 32.85 -66.40 -20.49
CA THR A 218 33.30 -65.19 -19.76
C THR A 218 33.50 -65.51 -18.27
N ALA A 219 34.69 -65.21 -17.73
CA ALA A 219 34.95 -65.34 -16.31
C ALA A 219 34.17 -64.24 -15.56
N VAL A 220 33.37 -64.62 -14.56
CA VAL A 220 32.64 -63.70 -13.69
C VAL A 220 33.35 -63.63 -12.35
N VAL A 221 33.47 -62.42 -11.81
CA VAL A 221 34.08 -62.20 -10.51
C VAL A 221 33.16 -61.36 -9.62
N LYS A 222 33.06 -61.79 -8.37
CA LYS A 222 32.37 -61.07 -7.30
C LYS A 222 33.40 -60.30 -6.50
N ILE A 223 33.22 -58.98 -6.38
CA ILE A 223 34.12 -58.13 -5.60
C ILE A 223 33.63 -58.00 -4.14
N GLN A 224 34.43 -57.38 -3.26
CA GLN A 224 34.18 -57.27 -1.80
C GLN A 224 32.81 -56.67 -1.41
N CYS A 225 32.18 -55.89 -2.31
CA CYS A 225 30.86 -55.32 -2.08
C CYS A 225 29.70 -56.17 -2.63
N ASP A 226 29.96 -57.45 -2.92
CA ASP A 226 29.04 -58.46 -3.44
C ASP A 226 28.49 -58.26 -4.86
N HIS A 227 28.92 -57.22 -5.57
CA HIS A 227 28.55 -57.01 -6.97
C HIS A 227 29.39 -57.87 -7.91
N GLN A 228 28.77 -58.35 -9.00
CA GLN A 228 29.39 -59.22 -9.99
C GLN A 228 29.66 -58.49 -11.31
N PHE A 229 30.79 -58.79 -11.94
CA PHE A 229 31.22 -58.25 -13.23
C PHE A 229 31.97 -59.32 -14.02
N HIS A 230 32.09 -59.17 -15.35
CA HIS A 230 33.09 -59.94 -16.09
C HIS A 230 34.50 -59.54 -15.62
N LEU A 231 35.38 -60.53 -15.49
CA LEU A 231 36.76 -60.35 -15.01
C LEU A 231 37.51 -59.30 -15.84
N HIS A 232 37.39 -59.38 -17.17
CA HIS A 232 38.03 -58.41 -18.06
C HIS A 232 37.47 -56.99 -17.87
N CYS A 233 36.15 -56.85 -17.71
CA CYS A 233 35.51 -55.56 -17.51
C CYS A 233 35.99 -54.88 -16.23
N ILE A 234 36.04 -55.60 -15.10
CA ILE A 234 36.46 -55.01 -13.83
C ILE A 234 37.97 -54.74 -13.78
N GLN A 235 38.78 -55.54 -14.48
CA GLN A 235 40.22 -55.30 -14.62
C GLN A 235 40.50 -54.05 -15.46
N ASP A 236 39.81 -53.87 -16.58
CA ASP A 236 39.94 -52.69 -17.43
C ASP A 236 39.42 -51.43 -16.73
N TRP A 237 38.34 -51.57 -15.96
CA TRP A 237 37.84 -50.51 -15.09
C TRP A 237 38.93 -50.06 -14.10
N ALA A 238 39.59 -51.00 -13.42
CA ALA A 238 40.68 -50.69 -12.49
C ALA A 238 41.90 -50.04 -13.20
N LYS A 239 42.30 -50.53 -14.38
CA LYS A 239 43.42 -49.96 -15.16
C LYS A 239 43.16 -48.51 -15.59
N LYS A 240 41.91 -48.17 -15.94
CA LYS A 240 41.53 -46.82 -16.35
C LYS A 240 41.61 -45.80 -15.21
N GLN A 241 41.59 -46.24 -13.95
CA GLN A 241 41.71 -45.37 -12.78
C GLN A 241 43.17 -44.97 -12.49
N MET A 242 43.96 -44.61 -13.52
CA MET A 242 45.41 -44.31 -13.53
C MET A 242 45.89 -43.45 -12.34
N ASN A 243 46.12 -44.07 -11.17
CA ASN A 243 46.52 -43.48 -9.87
C ASN A 243 45.40 -43.10 -8.86
N LYS A 244 44.21 -43.70 -8.94
CA LYS A 244 43.13 -43.61 -7.92
C LYS A 244 42.79 -44.98 -7.33
N GLN A 245 42.15 -44.99 -6.16
CA GLN A 245 41.59 -46.21 -5.57
C GLN A 245 40.57 -46.84 -6.53
N SER A 246 40.61 -48.17 -6.68
CA SER A 246 39.68 -48.88 -7.55
C SER A 246 38.31 -48.97 -6.87
N ASP A 247 37.32 -48.24 -7.39
CA ASP A 247 35.97 -48.18 -6.81
C ASP A 247 34.97 -48.99 -7.63
N CYS A 248 34.03 -49.65 -6.95
CA CYS A 248 32.96 -50.40 -7.57
C CYS A 248 32.06 -49.50 -8.45
N PRO A 249 31.78 -49.87 -9.73
CA PRO A 249 30.86 -49.12 -10.60
C PRO A 249 29.43 -48.95 -10.02
N TYR A 250 28.94 -49.93 -9.26
CA TYR A 250 27.58 -49.89 -8.69
C TYR A 250 27.49 -49.04 -7.42
N CYS A 251 28.39 -49.24 -6.46
CA CYS A 251 28.25 -48.69 -5.11
C CYS A 251 29.42 -47.82 -4.65
N ARG A 252 30.44 -47.64 -5.49
CA ARG A 252 31.66 -46.86 -5.22
C ARG A 252 32.46 -47.29 -3.99
N LYS A 253 32.19 -48.48 -3.44
CA LYS A 253 33.05 -49.06 -2.40
C LYS A 253 34.41 -49.44 -3.02
N PRO A 254 35.52 -49.18 -2.32
CA PRO A 254 36.84 -49.54 -2.80
C PRO A 254 36.99 -51.06 -2.85
N PHE A 255 37.77 -51.56 -3.80
CA PHE A 255 38.13 -52.97 -3.93
C PHE A 255 39.60 -53.12 -4.35
N ASN A 256 40.19 -54.29 -4.09
CA ASN A 256 41.57 -54.59 -4.46
C ASN A 256 41.60 -55.37 -5.79
N PRO A 257 42.09 -54.78 -6.90
CA PRO A 257 42.09 -55.44 -8.20
C PRO A 257 43.07 -56.64 -8.29
N ASN A 258 43.99 -56.79 -7.33
CA ASN A 258 44.95 -57.91 -7.32
C ASN A 258 44.36 -59.22 -6.74
N GLU A 259 43.15 -59.19 -6.19
CA GLU A 259 42.49 -60.38 -5.60
C GLU A 259 41.88 -61.32 -6.65
N PHE A 260 41.83 -60.91 -7.93
CA PHE A 260 41.14 -61.62 -9.01
C PHE A 260 42.10 -62.24 -10.05
N LYS A 261 43.30 -62.67 -9.62
CA LYS A 261 44.31 -63.30 -10.50
C LYS A 261 43.96 -64.71 -10.93
#